data_AF-A0AA35W4H0-F1
#
_entry.id   AF-A0AA35W4H0-F1
#
_cell.length_a   1.000
_cell.length_b   1.000
_cell.length_c   1.000
_cell.angle_alpha   90.00
_cell.angle_beta   90.00
_cell.angle_gamma   90.00
#
_symmetry.space_group_name_H-M   'P 1'
#
loop_
_entity.id
_entity.type
_entity.pdbx_description
1 polymer ?
#
loop_
_entity_poly.entity_id
_entity_poly.type
_entity_poly.pdbx_seq_one_letter_code
_entity_poly.pdbx_strand_id
1 'polypeptide(L)'
;MIEAGVTGVEFIVANTDAQVLELSKAPVKIQLGSERTGGLGCGGDPEVGRSAARDDINRLIGVLAGADMVFITVGEGGGTGTGAAPVVACVVQEIKALCVAVATKPMTVEGKRRRATANDGIRELREFVDTLICVPNDRVVEVYGNLKIREAFRCADDVVRQAVQGISDLIQVPGEINLDFADVRSAMRLRGDAVMGIGRASGDNRVEEATEAAISSPLLEDTSIQGAASIIVNITGGESLTLNEVQRAGIYGSADAEPGDNILIGTALDPAMDETGEIKVTVVATGFPDRSRAGATPHDFARFTNRANGTFGARGATPASGRAGPVAQKDAASTVRVGRTIPKLGTLPTVADSGPDRVKAVGSDPGAGRKSAAASAPGAGSTHLIVDEPMPLPEDVGDDRWGDLETPAYLHRRR
;
A
#
# COMPACT_ATOMS: atom_id res chain seq x y z
N MET A 1 -9.45 2.41 1.76
CA MET A 1 -9.70 1.44 0.67
C MET A 1 -11.12 0.88 0.73
N ILE A 2 -11.49 0.10 1.74
CA ILE A 2 -12.85 -0.48 1.87
C ILE A 2 -13.95 0.59 1.78
N GLU A 3 -13.83 1.68 2.54
CA GLU A 3 -14.81 2.78 2.52
C GLU A 3 -14.87 3.51 1.17
N ALA A 4 -13.79 3.47 0.40
CA ALA A 4 -13.70 4.08 -0.92
C ALA A 4 -14.16 3.12 -2.04
N GLY A 5 -14.66 1.92 -1.69
CA GLY A 5 -15.25 1.00 -2.65
C GLY A 5 -14.26 0.33 -3.59
N VAL A 6 -12.99 0.16 -3.21
CA VAL A 6 -12.03 -0.62 -4.00
C VAL A 6 -12.58 -2.05 -4.17
N THR A 7 -12.84 -2.47 -5.41
CA THR A 7 -13.44 -3.77 -5.74
C THR A 7 -12.40 -4.77 -6.22
N GLY A 8 -12.81 -6.04 -6.31
CA GLY A 8 -12.04 -7.14 -6.88
C GLY A 8 -10.83 -7.62 -6.06
N VAL A 9 -10.54 -6.99 -4.92
CA VAL A 9 -9.51 -7.45 -3.97
C VAL A 9 -10.13 -7.95 -2.67
N GLU A 10 -9.48 -8.94 -2.05
CA GLU A 10 -9.80 -9.39 -0.69
C GLU A 10 -9.01 -8.58 0.35
N PHE A 11 -9.70 -8.06 1.36
CA PHE A 11 -9.07 -7.27 2.42
C PHE A 11 -8.79 -8.10 3.66
N ILE A 12 -7.51 -8.14 4.04
CA ILE A 12 -7.04 -8.76 5.29
C ILE A 12 -6.40 -7.68 6.15
N VAL A 13 -6.74 -7.63 7.43
CA VAL A 13 -6.04 -6.80 8.42
C VAL A 13 -5.25 -7.70 9.37
N ALA A 14 -3.98 -7.39 9.59
CA ALA A 14 -3.13 -8.06 10.55
C ALA A 14 -2.55 -7.05 11.55
N ASN A 15 -2.81 -7.24 12.85
CA ASN A 15 -2.30 -6.33 13.88
C ASN A 15 -2.09 -7.07 15.21
N THR A 16 -1.20 -6.56 16.06
CA THR A 16 -0.99 -7.06 17.42
C THR A 16 -1.90 -6.40 18.46
N ASP A 17 -2.56 -5.31 18.08
CA ASP A 17 -3.56 -4.60 18.88
C ASP A 17 -4.97 -5.10 18.56
N ALA A 18 -5.64 -5.71 19.55
CA ALA A 18 -6.97 -6.28 19.40
C ALA A 18 -8.06 -5.20 19.24
N GLN A 19 -7.91 -4.05 19.90
CA GLN A 19 -8.90 -2.97 19.84
C GLN A 19 -8.94 -2.35 18.44
N VAL A 20 -7.77 -2.21 17.81
CA VAL A 20 -7.68 -1.73 16.42
C VAL A 20 -8.32 -2.73 15.45
N LEU A 21 -8.18 -4.03 15.69
CA LEU A 21 -8.81 -5.07 14.86
C LEU A 21 -10.33 -5.07 14.97
N GLU A 22 -10.89 -4.87 16.15
CA GLU A 22 -12.34 -4.79 16.36
C GLU A 22 -12.96 -3.68 15.51
N LEU A 23 -12.31 -2.50 15.47
CA LEU A 23 -12.74 -1.34 14.69
C LEU A 23 -12.56 -1.51 13.17
N SER A 24 -11.74 -2.47 12.74
CA SER A 24 -11.48 -2.68 11.32
C SER A 24 -12.72 -3.20 10.58
N LYS A 25 -12.93 -2.68 9.37
CA LYS A 25 -13.98 -3.10 8.43
C LYS A 25 -13.56 -4.29 7.55
N ALA A 26 -12.31 -4.74 7.64
CA ALA A 26 -11.83 -5.87 6.85
C ALA A 26 -12.57 -7.16 7.24
N PRO A 27 -13.01 -7.97 6.26
CA PRO A 27 -13.72 -9.22 6.50
C PRO A 27 -12.84 -10.25 7.23
N VAL A 28 -11.54 -10.28 6.90
CA VAL A 28 -10.58 -11.19 7.53
C VAL A 28 -9.67 -10.41 8.48
N LYS A 29 -9.61 -10.88 9.73
CA LYS A 29 -8.84 -10.25 10.82
C LYS A 29 -7.86 -11.25 11.41
N ILE A 30 -6.59 -10.89 11.45
CA ILE A 30 -5.52 -11.69 12.03
C ILE A 30 -4.93 -10.92 13.21
N GLN A 31 -5.16 -11.44 14.41
CA GLN A 31 -4.47 -10.95 15.59
C GLN A 31 -3.11 -11.64 15.69
N LEU A 32 -2.05 -10.86 15.55
CA LEU A 32 -0.67 -11.33 15.64
C LEU A 32 -0.21 -11.34 17.10
N GLY A 33 0.53 -12.37 17.49
CA GLY A 33 1.16 -12.51 18.80
C GLY A 33 0.20 -12.36 19.96
N SER A 34 -1.00 -12.97 19.88
CA SER A 34 -2.05 -12.85 20.90
C SER A 34 -1.55 -13.17 22.31
N GLU A 35 -0.75 -14.24 22.47
CA GLU A 35 -0.12 -14.62 23.74
C GLU A 35 1.01 -13.67 24.16
N ARG A 36 1.72 -13.09 23.19
CA ARG A 36 2.91 -12.25 23.42
C ARG A 36 2.57 -10.84 23.88
N THR A 37 1.58 -10.22 23.24
CA THR A 37 1.20 -8.83 23.50
C THR A 37 -0.03 -8.71 24.39
N GLY A 38 -0.75 -9.81 24.62
CA GLY A 38 -2.07 -9.77 25.27
C GLY A 38 -3.08 -8.91 24.51
N GLY A 39 -2.86 -8.67 23.21
CA GLY A 39 -3.70 -7.79 22.39
C GLY A 39 -3.48 -6.29 22.61
N LEU A 40 -2.40 -5.87 23.28
CA LEU A 40 -2.10 -4.46 23.61
C LEU A 40 -1.14 -3.78 22.62
N GLY A 41 -0.77 -4.47 21.53
CA GLY A 41 0.19 -3.95 20.56
C GLY A 41 1.67 -4.14 20.96
N CYS A 42 2.58 -3.62 20.11
CA CYS A 42 4.04 -3.81 20.25
C CYS A 42 4.78 -2.68 21.00
N GLY A 43 4.08 -1.65 21.48
CA GLY A 43 4.73 -0.49 22.15
C GLY A 43 5.74 0.27 21.28
N GLY A 44 5.67 0.14 19.95
CA GLY A 44 6.62 0.74 19.01
C GLY A 44 7.91 -0.04 18.80
N ASP A 45 8.03 -1.27 19.32
CA ASP A 45 9.20 -2.13 19.13
C ASP A 45 9.01 -3.08 17.91
N PRO A 46 9.82 -2.95 16.84
CA PRO A 46 9.75 -3.84 15.68
C PRO A 46 10.07 -5.31 16.00
N GLU A 47 10.94 -5.61 16.97
CA GLU A 47 11.30 -6.99 17.30
C GLU A 47 10.11 -7.77 17.88
N VAL A 48 9.28 -7.07 18.67
CA VAL A 48 8.03 -7.63 19.19
C VAL A 48 7.06 -7.89 18.05
N GLY A 49 6.94 -6.97 17.10
CA GLY A 49 6.11 -7.14 15.89
C GLY A 49 6.56 -8.32 15.04
N ARG A 50 7.87 -8.46 14.81
CA ARG A 50 8.47 -9.57 14.07
C ARG A 50 8.21 -10.91 14.75
N SER A 51 8.41 -10.96 16.07
CA SER A 51 8.17 -12.18 16.85
C SER A 51 6.69 -12.55 16.87
N ALA A 52 5.80 -11.57 17.02
CA ALA A 52 4.35 -11.78 16.95
C ALA A 52 3.90 -12.34 15.59
N ALA A 53 4.46 -11.83 14.48
CA ALA A 53 4.17 -12.38 13.16
C ALA A 53 4.71 -13.81 12.98
N ARG A 54 5.87 -14.12 13.55
CA ARG A 54 6.45 -15.48 13.53
C ARG A 54 5.58 -16.49 14.29
N ASP A 55 5.05 -16.09 15.43
CA ASP A 55 4.19 -16.96 16.26
C ASP A 55 2.93 -17.39 15.47
N ASP A 56 2.45 -16.55 14.54
CA ASP A 56 1.23 -16.76 13.75
C ASP A 56 1.48 -17.16 12.27
N ILE A 57 2.68 -17.63 11.89
CA ILE A 57 3.02 -18.00 10.50
C ILE A 57 2.01 -18.98 9.89
N ASN A 58 1.62 -20.03 10.61
CA ASN A 58 0.69 -21.04 10.08
C ASN A 58 -0.68 -20.43 9.75
N ARG A 59 -1.13 -19.46 10.55
CA ARG A 59 -2.38 -18.73 10.31
C ARG A 59 -2.24 -17.82 9.11
N LEU A 60 -1.10 -17.13 8.95
CA LEU A 60 -0.81 -16.31 7.77
C LEU A 60 -0.81 -17.16 6.49
N ILE A 61 -0.14 -18.32 6.49
CA ILE A 61 -0.14 -19.24 5.35
C ILE A 61 -1.57 -19.68 5.01
N GLY A 62 -2.36 -20.08 6.02
CA GLY A 62 -3.73 -20.55 5.80
C GLY A 62 -4.66 -19.49 5.20
N VAL A 63 -4.51 -18.23 5.62
CA VAL A 63 -5.32 -17.12 5.10
C VAL A 63 -4.85 -16.67 3.71
N LEU A 64 -3.55 -16.67 3.45
CA LEU A 64 -2.99 -16.22 2.16
C LEU A 64 -3.00 -17.32 1.09
N ALA A 65 -3.34 -18.56 1.45
CA ALA A 65 -3.34 -19.69 0.52
C ALA A 65 -4.29 -19.44 -0.67
N GLY A 66 -3.77 -19.68 -1.88
CA GLY A 66 -4.53 -19.51 -3.12
C GLY A 66 -4.47 -18.11 -3.72
N ALA A 67 -3.77 -17.15 -3.09
CA ALA A 67 -3.53 -15.84 -3.68
C ALA A 67 -2.50 -15.92 -4.82
N ASP A 68 -2.81 -15.34 -5.98
CA ASP A 68 -1.86 -15.18 -7.09
C ASP A 68 -0.95 -13.95 -6.87
N MET A 69 -1.47 -12.94 -6.19
CA MET A 69 -0.82 -11.66 -5.90
C MET A 69 -1.25 -11.15 -4.53
N VAL A 70 -0.30 -10.61 -3.76
CA VAL A 70 -0.57 -10.03 -2.44
C VAL A 70 0.03 -8.64 -2.37
N PHE A 71 -0.82 -7.66 -2.02
CA PHE A 71 -0.41 -6.30 -1.69
C PHE A 71 -0.19 -6.17 -0.18
N ILE A 72 1.04 -5.85 0.24
CA ILE A 72 1.36 -5.57 1.64
C ILE A 72 1.41 -4.05 1.81
N THR A 73 0.38 -3.47 2.44
CA THR A 73 0.39 -2.06 2.82
C THR A 73 0.84 -1.89 4.26
N VAL A 74 1.82 -1.01 4.49
CA VAL A 74 2.40 -0.81 5.82
C VAL A 74 2.80 0.63 6.07
N GLY A 75 2.49 1.12 7.27
CA GLY A 75 3.08 2.35 7.81
C GLY A 75 4.37 2.03 8.57
N GLU A 76 5.49 2.45 8.01
CA GLU A 76 6.82 2.14 8.55
C GLU A 76 7.19 3.06 9.72
N GLY A 77 8.00 2.55 10.64
CA GLY A 77 8.43 3.26 11.85
C GLY A 77 7.56 3.02 13.09
N GLY A 78 6.53 2.18 12.98
CA GLY A 78 5.84 1.57 14.12
C GLY A 78 6.57 0.32 14.64
N GLY A 79 5.93 -0.43 15.54
CA GLY A 79 6.41 -1.74 15.97
C GLY A 79 5.82 -2.88 15.13
N THR A 80 4.49 -2.94 15.04
CA THR A 80 3.79 -4.02 14.34
C THR A 80 4.10 -4.04 12.85
N GLY A 81 3.84 -2.93 12.15
CA GLY A 81 4.04 -2.85 10.69
C GLY A 81 5.48 -3.16 10.28
N THR A 82 6.42 -2.36 10.77
CA THR A 82 7.87 -2.49 10.52
C THR A 82 8.39 -3.91 10.76
N GLY A 83 7.98 -4.55 11.85
CA GLY A 83 8.48 -5.89 12.21
C GLY A 83 7.76 -7.04 11.52
N ALA A 84 6.44 -6.92 11.31
CA ALA A 84 5.61 -8.00 10.77
C ALA A 84 5.64 -8.04 9.24
N ALA A 85 5.73 -6.91 8.56
CA ALA A 85 5.64 -6.85 7.10
C ALA A 85 6.69 -7.72 6.39
N PRO A 86 7.99 -7.73 6.80
CA PRO A 86 8.98 -8.64 6.21
C PRO A 86 8.64 -10.13 6.41
N VAL A 87 8.07 -10.49 7.56
CA VAL A 87 7.66 -11.88 7.84
C VAL A 87 6.48 -12.28 6.96
N VAL A 88 5.50 -11.39 6.80
CA VAL A 88 4.36 -11.61 5.89
C VAL A 88 4.86 -11.74 4.44
N ALA A 89 5.76 -10.87 3.99
CA ALA A 89 6.35 -10.95 2.66
C ALA A 89 7.06 -12.30 2.41
N CYS A 90 7.78 -12.81 3.40
CA CYS A 90 8.39 -14.14 3.33
C CYS A 90 7.35 -15.27 3.19
N VAL A 91 6.21 -15.16 3.87
CA VAL A 91 5.08 -16.11 3.70
C VAL A 91 4.49 -16.03 2.29
N VAL A 92 4.34 -14.82 1.73
CA VAL A 92 3.84 -14.59 0.36
C VAL A 92 4.77 -15.24 -0.67
N GLN A 93 6.09 -15.14 -0.48
CA GLN A 93 7.08 -15.81 -1.34
C GLN A 93 6.96 -17.34 -1.28
N GLU A 94 6.74 -17.91 -0.09
CA GLU A 94 6.61 -19.36 0.10
C GLU A 94 5.40 -19.94 -0.65
N ILE A 95 4.28 -19.21 -0.66
CA ILE A 95 3.09 -19.59 -1.44
C ILE A 95 3.22 -19.26 -2.94
N LYS A 96 4.35 -18.69 -3.38
CA LYS A 96 4.69 -18.34 -4.77
C LYS A 96 3.79 -17.28 -5.41
N ALA A 97 3.15 -16.45 -4.60
CA ALA A 97 2.38 -15.29 -5.04
C ALA A 97 3.32 -14.12 -5.39
N LEU A 98 2.87 -13.22 -6.28
CA LEU A 98 3.57 -11.97 -6.56
C LEU A 98 3.44 -11.03 -5.36
N CYS A 99 4.56 -10.65 -4.75
CA CYS A 99 4.58 -9.83 -3.53
C CYS A 99 4.89 -8.36 -3.83
N VAL A 100 3.86 -7.50 -3.77
CA VAL A 100 4.03 -6.05 -3.93
C VAL A 100 3.80 -5.36 -2.60
N ALA A 101 4.78 -4.60 -2.12
CA ALA A 101 4.62 -3.81 -0.90
C ALA A 101 4.46 -2.33 -1.20
N VAL A 102 3.52 -1.68 -0.50
CA VAL A 102 3.32 -0.23 -0.50
C VAL A 102 3.58 0.27 0.92
N ALA A 103 4.78 0.83 1.13
CA ALA A 103 5.26 1.26 2.43
C ALA A 103 5.26 2.79 2.53
N THR A 104 4.70 3.33 3.61
CA THR A 104 4.75 4.78 3.87
C THR A 104 5.86 5.14 4.83
N LYS A 105 6.68 6.16 4.50
CA LYS A 105 7.70 6.71 5.40
C LYS A 105 7.06 7.77 6.31
N PRO A 106 7.42 7.82 7.60
CA PRO A 106 6.85 8.76 8.56
C PRO A 106 7.26 10.21 8.24
N MET A 107 6.39 11.14 8.61
CA MET A 107 6.64 12.57 8.41
C MET A 107 7.81 13.07 9.26
N THR A 108 8.45 14.16 8.84
CA THR A 108 9.57 14.76 9.59
C THR A 108 9.14 15.18 10.99
N VAL A 109 7.87 15.58 11.15
CA VAL A 109 7.26 15.97 12.43
C VAL A 109 7.13 14.82 13.43
N GLU A 110 7.13 13.56 12.99
CA GLU A 110 7.04 12.39 13.89
C GLU A 110 8.38 12.04 14.55
N GLY A 111 9.47 12.67 14.08
CA GLY A 111 10.78 12.60 14.71
C GLY A 111 11.75 11.58 14.12
N LYS A 112 13.04 11.84 14.35
CA LYS A 112 14.17 11.12 13.74
C LYS A 112 14.20 9.62 14.09
N ARG A 113 13.80 9.25 15.31
CA ARG A 113 13.80 7.84 15.76
C ARG A 113 12.83 6.98 14.94
N ARG A 114 11.60 7.48 14.73
CA ARG A 114 10.59 6.77 13.94
C ARG A 114 11.03 6.64 12.48
N ARG A 115 11.63 7.69 11.91
CA ARG A 115 12.25 7.65 10.58
C ARG A 115 13.40 6.64 10.45
N ALA A 116 14.30 6.58 11.43
CA ALA A 116 15.38 5.60 11.41
C ALA A 116 14.83 4.17 11.42
N THR A 117 13.86 3.91 12.30
CA THR A 117 13.15 2.63 12.39
C THR A 117 12.48 2.27 11.06
N ALA A 118 11.82 3.23 10.41
CA ALA A 118 11.20 3.04 9.10
C ALA A 118 12.20 2.70 8.00
N ASN A 119 13.35 3.38 7.96
CA ASN A 119 14.38 3.10 6.97
C ASN A 119 14.97 1.69 7.13
N ASP A 120 15.14 1.24 8.38
CA ASP A 120 15.62 -0.12 8.65
C ASP A 120 14.57 -1.17 8.29
N GLY A 121 13.29 -0.92 8.60
CA GLY A 121 12.17 -1.77 8.17
C GLY A 121 12.04 -1.89 6.64
N ILE A 122 12.13 -0.77 5.93
CA ILE A 122 12.13 -0.72 4.45
C ILE A 122 13.30 -1.50 3.85
N ARG A 123 14.50 -1.41 4.46
CA ARG A 123 15.67 -2.19 4.03
C ARG A 123 15.42 -3.69 4.16
N GLU A 124 14.89 -4.12 5.31
CA GLU A 124 14.57 -5.53 5.53
C GLU A 124 13.45 -6.00 4.60
N LEU A 125 12.37 -5.22 4.47
CA LEU A 125 11.24 -5.54 3.61
C LEU A 125 11.65 -5.70 2.14
N ARG A 126 12.57 -4.85 1.65
CA ARG A 126 13.13 -4.92 0.29
C ARG A 126 13.73 -6.30 -0.04
N GLU A 127 14.24 -7.03 0.95
CA GLU A 127 14.81 -8.36 0.73
C GLU A 127 13.74 -9.44 0.45
N PHE A 128 12.48 -9.19 0.83
CA PHE A 128 11.41 -10.20 0.80
C PHE A 128 10.27 -9.90 -0.18
N VAL A 129 10.32 -8.77 -0.87
CA VAL A 129 9.26 -8.36 -1.82
C VAL A 129 9.76 -8.41 -3.25
N ASP A 130 8.85 -8.64 -4.19
CA ASP A 130 9.18 -8.55 -5.63
C ASP A 130 9.32 -7.09 -6.05
N THR A 131 8.40 -6.25 -5.58
CA THR A 131 8.38 -4.81 -5.81
C THR A 131 8.04 -4.05 -4.53
N LEU A 132 8.75 -2.96 -4.27
CA LEU A 132 8.53 -2.06 -3.14
C LEU A 132 8.24 -0.64 -3.63
N ILE A 133 7.03 -0.16 -3.38
CA ILE A 133 6.62 1.22 -3.60
C ILE A 133 6.77 1.97 -2.27
N CYS A 134 7.73 2.88 -2.20
CA CYS A 134 7.94 3.74 -1.03
C CYS A 134 7.24 5.08 -1.21
N VAL A 135 6.30 5.40 -0.33
CA VAL A 135 5.56 6.67 -0.32
C VAL A 135 6.05 7.54 0.84
N PRO A 136 6.80 8.62 0.58
CA PRO A 136 7.19 9.56 1.62
C PRO A 136 6.02 10.47 2.05
N ASN A 137 5.56 10.34 3.30
CA ASN A 137 4.44 11.17 3.79
C ASN A 137 4.76 12.68 3.80
N ASP A 138 6.04 13.06 3.79
CA ASP A 138 6.45 14.47 3.65
C ASP A 138 5.99 15.05 2.30
N ARG A 139 5.98 14.26 1.21
CA ARG A 139 5.54 14.70 -0.12
C ARG A 139 4.03 14.87 -0.23
N VAL A 140 3.26 14.14 0.57
CA VAL A 140 1.81 14.33 0.66
C VAL A 140 1.50 15.77 1.10
N VAL A 141 2.28 16.35 2.00
CA VAL A 141 2.10 17.75 2.43
C VAL A 141 2.42 18.73 1.30
N GLU A 142 3.41 18.44 0.45
CA GLU A 142 3.76 19.28 -0.69
C GLU A 142 2.66 19.30 -1.76
N VAL A 143 2.01 18.17 -2.00
CA VAL A 143 0.93 18.04 -2.99
C VAL A 143 -0.36 18.71 -2.51
N TYR A 144 -0.74 18.53 -1.24
CA TYR A 144 -2.06 18.94 -0.73
C TYR A 144 -2.04 20.20 0.15
N GLY A 145 -0.86 20.75 0.46
CA GLY A 145 -0.69 21.99 1.21
C GLY A 145 -0.88 21.87 2.73
N ASN A 146 -1.21 23.00 3.38
CA ASN A 146 -1.34 23.09 4.83
C ASN A 146 -2.68 22.51 5.31
N LEU A 147 -2.67 21.20 5.56
CA LEU A 147 -3.83 20.45 6.04
C LEU A 147 -3.81 20.22 7.56
N LYS A 148 -4.98 19.92 8.13
CA LYS A 148 -5.02 19.35 9.49
C LYS A 148 -4.38 17.97 9.49
N ILE A 149 -3.79 17.57 10.61
CA ILE A 149 -3.12 16.25 10.75
C ILE A 149 -3.99 15.08 10.25
N ARG A 150 -5.29 15.07 10.60
CA ARG A 150 -6.22 14.01 10.14
C ARG A 150 -6.44 14.01 8.63
N GLU A 151 -6.50 15.19 8.02
CA GLU A 151 -6.66 15.33 6.57
C GLU A 151 -5.37 14.92 5.86
N ALA A 152 -4.21 15.27 6.41
CA ALA A 152 -2.92 14.85 5.86
C ALA A 152 -2.73 13.32 5.86
N PHE A 153 -3.13 12.62 6.93
CA PHE A 153 -3.13 11.15 6.93
C PHE A 153 -4.14 10.57 5.93
N ARG A 154 -5.32 11.17 5.77
CA ARG A 154 -6.28 10.73 4.73
C ARG A 154 -5.72 10.88 3.32
N CYS A 155 -4.95 11.94 3.06
CA CYS A 155 -4.27 12.11 1.78
C CYS A 155 -3.20 11.02 1.57
N ALA A 156 -2.44 10.67 2.61
CA ALA A 156 -1.49 9.56 2.53
C ALA A 156 -2.20 8.22 2.27
N ASP A 157 -3.31 7.96 2.97
CA ASP A 157 -4.16 6.78 2.73
C ASP A 157 -4.72 6.77 1.30
N ASP A 158 -5.02 7.94 0.74
CA ASP A 158 -5.51 8.06 -0.64
C ASP A 158 -4.42 7.70 -1.65
N VAL A 159 -3.17 8.13 -1.45
CA VAL A 159 -2.04 7.73 -2.30
C VAL A 159 -1.85 6.21 -2.27
N VAL A 160 -1.86 5.61 -1.08
CA VAL A 160 -1.72 4.15 -0.93
C VAL A 160 -2.91 3.43 -1.58
N ARG A 161 -4.13 3.95 -1.43
CA ARG A 161 -5.33 3.43 -2.10
C ARG A 161 -5.16 3.47 -3.61
N GLN A 162 -4.74 4.61 -4.15
CA GLN A 162 -4.55 4.78 -5.58
C GLN A 162 -3.45 3.85 -6.12
N ALA A 163 -2.40 3.57 -5.35
CA ALA A 163 -1.37 2.61 -5.72
C ALA A 163 -1.90 1.19 -5.89
N VAL A 164 -2.65 0.71 -4.91
CA VAL A 164 -3.26 -0.63 -5.00
C VAL A 164 -4.31 -0.67 -6.10
N GLN A 165 -5.18 0.34 -6.17
CA GLN A 165 -6.23 0.42 -7.18
C GLN A 165 -5.65 0.48 -8.61
N GLY A 166 -4.63 1.31 -8.85
CA GLY A 166 -4.05 1.51 -10.17
C GLY A 166 -3.44 0.24 -10.77
N ILE A 167 -2.87 -0.62 -9.92
CA ILE A 167 -2.33 -1.92 -10.36
C ILE A 167 -3.43 -2.98 -10.42
N SER A 168 -4.38 -2.98 -9.49
CA SER A 168 -5.50 -3.93 -9.49
C SER A 168 -6.45 -3.73 -10.67
N ASP A 169 -6.73 -2.48 -11.02
CA ASP A 169 -7.60 -2.10 -12.15
C ASP A 169 -7.08 -2.65 -13.47
N LEU A 170 -5.76 -2.60 -13.67
CA LEU A 170 -5.11 -3.14 -14.87
C LEU A 170 -5.38 -4.62 -15.11
N ILE A 171 -5.62 -5.38 -14.04
CA ILE A 171 -5.81 -6.83 -14.10
C ILE A 171 -7.30 -7.18 -14.12
N GLN A 172 -8.12 -6.40 -13.41
CA GLN A 172 -9.48 -6.80 -13.05
C GLN A 172 -10.57 -6.03 -13.81
N VAL A 173 -10.31 -4.78 -14.17
CA VAL A 173 -11.28 -3.95 -14.89
C VAL A 173 -11.00 -4.13 -16.37
N PRO A 174 -11.93 -4.74 -17.15
CA PRO A 174 -11.73 -4.88 -18.57
C PRO A 174 -11.75 -3.49 -19.23
N GLY A 175 -10.66 -3.12 -19.88
CA GLY A 175 -10.60 -2.10 -20.91
C GLY A 175 -10.46 -2.71 -22.30
N GLU A 176 -10.44 -1.82 -23.30
CA GLU A 176 -10.24 -2.19 -24.71
C GLU A 176 -8.82 -2.74 -24.96
N ILE A 177 -7.84 -2.31 -24.15
CA ILE A 177 -6.46 -2.80 -24.17
C ILE A 177 -6.16 -3.35 -22.77
N ASN A 178 -6.45 -4.63 -22.59
CA ASN A 178 -6.17 -5.33 -21.34
C ASN A 178 -4.73 -5.82 -21.29
N LEU A 179 -4.10 -5.61 -20.15
CA LEU A 179 -2.89 -6.32 -19.76
C LEU A 179 -3.30 -7.61 -19.03
N ASP A 180 -2.63 -8.71 -19.30
CA ASP A 180 -2.87 -9.93 -18.54
C ASP A 180 -2.03 -9.96 -17.24
N PHE A 181 -2.36 -10.89 -16.34
CA PHE A 181 -1.61 -11.02 -15.09
C PHE A 181 -0.15 -11.45 -15.32
N ALA A 182 0.14 -12.18 -16.40
CA ALA A 182 1.50 -12.62 -16.70
C ALA A 182 2.39 -11.43 -17.12
N ASP A 183 1.84 -10.47 -17.85
CA ASP A 183 2.49 -9.22 -18.23
C ASP A 183 2.85 -8.41 -16.97
N VAL A 184 1.87 -8.15 -16.10
CA VAL A 184 2.08 -7.43 -14.83
C VAL A 184 3.11 -8.17 -13.94
N ARG A 185 2.99 -9.51 -13.85
CA ARG A 185 3.95 -10.33 -13.11
C ARG A 185 5.35 -10.22 -13.69
N SER A 186 5.51 -10.23 -15.01
CA SER A 186 6.82 -10.13 -15.66
C SER A 186 7.47 -8.75 -15.45
N ALA A 187 6.66 -7.69 -15.42
CA ALA A 187 7.13 -6.35 -15.17
C ALA A 187 7.53 -6.17 -13.71
N MET A 188 6.75 -6.67 -12.73
CA MET A 188 6.96 -6.38 -11.30
C MET A 188 7.78 -7.43 -10.54
N ARG A 189 7.97 -8.64 -11.07
CA ARG A 189 8.67 -9.71 -10.35
C ARG A 189 10.15 -9.38 -10.16
N LEU A 190 10.63 -9.50 -8.92
CA LEU A 190 12.02 -9.28 -8.53
C LEU A 190 12.63 -7.97 -9.06
N ARG A 191 11.87 -6.88 -9.12
CA ARG A 191 12.36 -5.56 -9.59
C ARG A 191 12.90 -4.66 -8.49
N GLY A 192 12.58 -4.93 -7.22
CA GLY A 192 13.05 -4.10 -6.11
C GLY A 192 12.25 -2.81 -6.02
N ASP A 193 12.92 -1.66 -6.00
CA ASP A 193 12.24 -0.38 -5.80
C ASP A 193 11.38 0.00 -7.02
N ALA A 194 10.22 0.57 -6.72
CA ALA A 194 9.27 1.08 -7.69
C ALA A 194 8.76 2.45 -7.26
N VAL A 195 8.40 3.22 -8.28
CA VAL A 195 7.95 4.59 -8.12
C VAL A 195 6.64 4.74 -8.89
N MET A 196 5.70 5.47 -8.32
CA MET A 196 4.36 5.64 -8.88
C MET A 196 4.00 7.11 -8.99
N GLY A 197 3.51 7.50 -10.17
CA GLY A 197 2.97 8.81 -10.46
C GLY A 197 1.52 8.71 -10.92
N ILE A 198 0.71 9.70 -10.54
CA ILE A 198 -0.71 9.75 -10.91
C ILE A 198 -1.02 11.18 -11.35
N GLY A 199 -1.68 11.30 -12.49
CA GLY A 199 -2.18 12.55 -13.02
C GLY A 199 -3.62 12.44 -13.46
N ARG A 200 -4.34 13.56 -13.39
CA ARG A 200 -5.72 13.70 -13.87
C ARG A 200 -5.84 14.99 -14.65
N ALA A 201 -6.59 14.96 -15.74
CA ALA A 201 -6.93 16.14 -16.50
C ALA A 201 -8.21 15.92 -17.31
N SER A 202 -8.75 17.00 -17.86
CA SER A 202 -9.98 17.04 -18.66
C SER A 202 -9.83 18.04 -19.81
N GLY A 203 -10.71 17.98 -20.80
CA GLY A 203 -10.64 18.82 -22.01
C GLY A 203 -9.83 18.20 -23.15
N ASP A 204 -9.45 19.00 -24.15
CA ASP A 204 -8.94 18.52 -25.44
C ASP A 204 -7.53 17.88 -25.37
N ASN A 205 -6.68 18.35 -24.44
CA ASN A 205 -5.32 17.82 -24.22
C ASN A 205 -5.23 17.03 -22.91
N ARG A 206 -6.35 16.45 -22.46
CA ARG A 206 -6.44 15.77 -21.17
C ARG A 206 -5.41 14.65 -21.01
N VAL A 207 -5.05 13.94 -22.09
CA VAL A 207 -4.04 12.89 -22.05
C VAL A 207 -2.65 13.42 -21.77
N GLU A 208 -2.25 14.43 -22.49
CA GLU A 208 -0.91 15.01 -22.37
C GLU A 208 -0.74 15.57 -20.97
N GLU A 209 -1.72 16.35 -20.53
CA GLU A 209 -1.71 17.00 -19.22
C GLU A 209 -1.76 15.96 -18.09
N ALA A 210 -2.61 14.92 -18.18
CA ALA A 210 -2.66 13.86 -17.18
C ALA A 210 -1.38 13.03 -17.15
N THR A 211 -0.78 12.74 -18.31
CA THR A 211 0.47 11.98 -18.40
C THR A 211 1.63 12.81 -17.87
N GLU A 212 1.73 14.08 -18.24
CA GLU A 212 2.74 15.01 -17.74
C GLU A 212 2.65 15.17 -16.22
N ALA A 213 1.44 15.31 -15.68
CA ALA A 213 1.21 15.35 -14.24
C ALA A 213 1.60 14.04 -13.54
N ALA A 214 1.41 12.89 -14.20
CA ALA A 214 1.83 11.60 -13.65
C ALA A 214 3.36 11.48 -13.60
N ILE A 215 4.07 11.80 -14.69
CA ILE A 215 5.54 11.69 -14.77
C ILE A 215 6.30 12.76 -13.98
N SER A 216 5.64 13.86 -13.64
CA SER A 216 6.21 14.94 -12.81
C SER A 216 5.67 14.93 -11.37
N SER A 217 4.99 13.86 -10.96
CA SER A 217 4.33 13.80 -9.66
C SER A 217 5.35 13.92 -8.51
N PRO A 218 5.11 14.74 -7.48
CA PRO A 218 5.98 14.86 -6.30
C PRO A 218 6.11 13.57 -5.48
N LEU A 219 5.28 12.56 -5.78
CA LEU A 219 5.35 11.23 -5.18
C LEU A 219 6.47 10.38 -5.78
N LEU A 220 6.97 10.76 -6.97
CA LEU A 220 8.22 10.26 -7.50
C LEU A 220 9.34 10.89 -6.66
N GLU A 221 10.11 10.09 -5.91
CA GLU A 221 11.24 10.60 -5.10
C GLU A 221 12.32 11.27 -6.00
N ASP A 222 13.56 11.42 -5.53
CA ASP A 222 14.69 11.89 -6.38
C ASP A 222 15.02 10.91 -7.55
N THR A 223 14.20 9.86 -7.72
CA THR A 223 14.25 8.89 -8.80
C THR A 223 13.26 9.33 -9.86
N SER A 224 13.77 10.05 -10.86
CA SER A 224 13.08 10.23 -12.14
C SER A 224 12.67 8.86 -12.70
N ILE A 225 11.63 8.80 -13.54
CA ILE A 225 11.24 7.58 -14.26
C ILE A 225 12.41 7.07 -15.15
N GLN A 226 13.37 7.95 -15.46
CA GLN A 226 14.62 7.63 -16.15
C GLN A 226 15.39 6.49 -15.45
N GLY A 227 15.70 5.46 -16.23
CA GLY A 227 16.43 4.27 -15.79
C GLY A 227 15.54 3.15 -15.24
N ALA A 228 14.22 3.26 -15.31
CA ALA A 228 13.33 2.15 -14.99
C ALA A 228 13.36 1.08 -16.09
N ALA A 229 13.77 -0.16 -15.76
CA ALA A 229 13.77 -1.27 -16.71
C ALA A 229 12.36 -1.69 -17.18
N SER A 230 11.31 -1.32 -16.46
CA SER A 230 9.93 -1.60 -16.86
C SER A 230 8.99 -0.48 -16.41
N ILE A 231 8.12 -0.04 -17.32
CA ILE A 231 7.15 1.04 -17.10
C ILE A 231 5.76 0.50 -17.42
N ILE A 232 4.84 0.68 -16.49
CA ILE A 232 3.43 0.35 -16.65
C ILE A 232 2.64 1.65 -16.70
N VAL A 233 1.91 1.88 -17.79
CA VAL A 233 1.03 3.03 -17.97
C VAL A 233 -0.40 2.53 -17.99
N ASN A 234 -1.19 2.91 -16.98
CA ASN A 234 -2.62 2.65 -16.90
C ASN A 234 -3.39 3.93 -17.22
N ILE A 235 -4.33 3.84 -18.15
CA ILE A 235 -5.19 4.95 -18.54
C ILE A 235 -6.62 4.57 -18.17
N THR A 236 -7.15 5.25 -17.16
CA THR A 236 -8.57 5.13 -16.80
C THR A 236 -9.34 6.29 -17.40
N GLY A 237 -10.40 5.99 -18.14
CA GLY A 237 -11.31 6.97 -18.72
C GLY A 237 -12.68 6.36 -18.95
N GLY A 238 -13.64 7.17 -19.39
CA GLY A 238 -14.95 6.67 -19.79
C GLY A 238 -14.96 6.11 -21.23
N GLU A 239 -16.15 5.82 -21.75
CA GLU A 239 -16.36 5.34 -23.13
C GLU A 239 -15.87 6.34 -24.20
N SER A 240 -15.71 7.61 -23.82
CA SER A 240 -15.13 8.65 -24.66
C SER A 240 -13.63 8.51 -24.93
N LEU A 241 -12.93 7.54 -24.32
CA LEU A 241 -11.49 7.34 -24.51
C LEU A 241 -11.16 6.83 -25.93
N THR A 242 -10.32 7.55 -26.65
CA THR A 242 -9.96 7.22 -28.03
C THR A 242 -8.62 6.48 -28.14
N LEU A 243 -8.42 5.74 -29.23
CA LEU A 243 -7.13 5.08 -29.50
C LEU A 243 -5.96 6.07 -29.65
N ASN A 244 -6.22 7.25 -30.22
CA ASN A 244 -5.19 8.29 -30.39
C ASN A 244 -4.72 8.80 -29.01
N GLU A 245 -5.66 9.02 -28.10
CA GLU A 245 -5.38 9.34 -26.71
C GLU A 245 -4.49 8.27 -26.05
N VAL A 246 -4.82 6.99 -26.20
CA VAL A 246 -4.00 5.90 -25.65
C VAL A 246 -2.59 5.88 -26.24
N GLN A 247 -2.47 6.06 -27.56
CA GLN A 247 -1.16 6.10 -28.23
C GLN A 247 -0.31 7.27 -27.74
N ARG A 248 -0.90 8.44 -27.54
CA ARG A 248 -0.20 9.63 -27.04
C ARG A 248 0.26 9.40 -25.60
N ALA A 249 -0.61 8.90 -24.72
CA ALA A 249 -0.24 8.55 -23.34
C ALA A 249 0.96 7.59 -23.30
N GLY A 250 0.99 6.58 -24.18
CA GLY A 250 2.11 5.65 -24.32
C GLY A 250 3.41 6.38 -24.66
N ILE A 251 3.39 7.25 -25.68
CA ILE A 251 4.57 8.01 -26.11
C ILE A 251 5.09 8.93 -25.00
N TYR A 252 4.20 9.66 -24.32
CA TYR A 252 4.58 10.60 -23.26
C TYR A 252 5.03 9.86 -21.99
N GLY A 253 4.31 8.81 -21.59
CA GLY A 253 4.60 8.04 -20.38
C GLY A 253 5.89 7.23 -20.48
N SER A 254 6.35 6.93 -21.70
CA SER A 254 7.62 6.25 -21.97
C SER A 254 8.67 7.17 -22.60
N ALA A 255 8.51 8.50 -22.54
CA ALA A 255 9.45 9.44 -23.17
C ALA A 255 10.88 9.31 -22.60
N ASP A 256 10.98 8.91 -21.34
CA ASP A 256 12.22 8.70 -20.59
C ASP A 256 12.72 7.24 -20.61
N ALA A 257 12.06 6.36 -21.36
CA ALA A 257 12.45 4.95 -21.47
C ALA A 257 13.62 4.76 -22.44
N GLU A 258 14.52 3.84 -22.12
CA GLU A 258 15.65 3.45 -22.97
C GLU A 258 15.26 2.33 -23.96
N PRO A 259 15.95 2.21 -25.10
CA PRO A 259 15.75 1.10 -26.03
C PRO A 259 16.01 -0.26 -25.36
N GLY A 260 14.94 -1.02 -25.09
CA GLY A 260 15.00 -2.32 -24.43
C GLY A 260 14.18 -2.39 -23.14
N ASP A 261 13.68 -1.26 -22.65
CA ASP A 261 12.76 -1.24 -21.50
C ASP A 261 11.42 -1.88 -21.85
N ASN A 262 10.84 -2.59 -20.87
CA ASN A 262 9.54 -3.22 -21.04
C ASN A 262 8.43 -2.21 -20.74
N ILE A 263 7.71 -1.76 -21.77
CA ILE A 263 6.62 -0.79 -21.65
C ILE A 263 5.29 -1.53 -21.78
N LEU A 264 4.49 -1.49 -20.72
CA LEU A 264 3.15 -2.06 -20.67
C LEU A 264 2.13 -0.92 -20.66
N ILE A 265 1.19 -0.94 -21.60
CA ILE A 265 0.11 0.05 -21.70
C ILE A 265 -1.21 -0.68 -21.51
N GLY A 266 -1.96 -0.29 -20.49
CA GLY A 266 -3.30 -0.81 -20.22
C GLY A 266 -4.33 0.31 -20.19
N THR A 267 -5.57 -0.04 -20.52
CA THR A 267 -6.72 0.85 -20.36
C THR A 267 -7.73 0.23 -19.41
N ALA A 268 -8.44 1.08 -18.67
CA ALA A 268 -9.54 0.69 -17.80
C ALA A 268 -10.72 1.64 -18.06
N LEU A 269 -11.93 1.07 -18.15
CA LEU A 269 -13.15 1.85 -18.32
C LEU A 269 -13.76 2.18 -16.95
N ASP A 270 -13.98 3.47 -16.71
CA ASP A 270 -14.71 4.00 -15.56
C ASP A 270 -15.88 4.87 -16.06
N PRO A 271 -17.11 4.34 -16.08
CA PRO A 271 -18.28 5.08 -16.56
C PRO A 271 -18.53 6.40 -15.80
N ALA A 272 -18.07 6.51 -14.55
CA ALA A 272 -18.23 7.75 -13.78
C ALA A 272 -17.38 8.90 -14.34
N MET A 273 -16.36 8.61 -15.15
CA MET A 273 -15.50 9.61 -15.79
C MET A 273 -16.12 10.22 -17.05
N ASP A 274 -17.14 9.59 -17.66
CA ASP A 274 -17.85 10.19 -18.80
C ASP A 274 -18.65 11.44 -18.39
N GLU A 275 -19.18 11.46 -17.17
CA GLU A 275 -19.94 12.61 -16.65
C GLU A 275 -19.04 13.84 -16.42
N THR A 276 -17.77 13.62 -16.09
CA THR A 276 -16.80 14.69 -15.78
C THR A 276 -15.92 15.06 -16.96
N GLY A 277 -15.82 14.19 -17.98
CA GLY A 277 -14.87 14.31 -19.09
C GLY A 277 -13.41 14.16 -18.66
N GLU A 278 -13.16 13.73 -17.42
CA GLU A 278 -11.83 13.54 -16.85
C GLU A 278 -11.21 12.22 -17.31
N ILE A 279 -9.90 12.16 -17.37
CA ILE A 279 -9.15 10.91 -17.45
C ILE A 279 -8.10 10.87 -16.35
N LYS A 280 -7.69 9.67 -15.96
CA LYS A 280 -6.69 9.40 -14.94
C LYS A 280 -5.58 8.55 -15.55
N VAL A 281 -4.37 9.08 -15.57
CA VAL A 281 -3.17 8.34 -15.99
C VAL A 281 -2.37 7.95 -14.76
N THR A 282 -2.01 6.68 -14.67
CA THR A 282 -1.19 6.13 -13.60
C THR A 282 0.05 5.50 -14.22
N VAL A 283 1.23 5.96 -13.79
CA VAL A 283 2.51 5.44 -14.26
C VAL A 283 3.20 4.73 -13.10
N VAL A 284 3.58 3.47 -13.29
CA VAL A 284 4.38 2.69 -12.34
C VAL A 284 5.68 2.31 -13.01
N ALA A 285 6.78 2.85 -12.49
CA ALA A 285 8.12 2.59 -12.97
C ALA A 285 8.83 1.63 -12.01
N THR A 286 9.46 0.59 -12.53
CA THR A 286 10.09 -0.48 -11.74
C THR A 286 11.44 -0.88 -12.32
N GLY A 287 12.28 -1.49 -11.49
CA GLY A 287 13.54 -2.06 -11.96
C GLY A 287 14.62 -1.01 -12.20
N PHE A 288 14.64 0.03 -11.37
CA PHE A 288 15.71 1.02 -11.36
C PHE A 288 17.06 0.33 -11.07
N PRO A 289 18.15 0.74 -11.74
CA PRO A 289 19.49 0.22 -11.49
C PRO A 289 19.89 0.55 -10.05
N ASP A 290 19.69 -0.41 -9.15
CA ASP A 290 19.97 -0.21 -7.74
C ASP A 290 21.49 -0.14 -7.50
N ARG A 291 21.93 0.94 -6.83
CA ARG A 291 23.27 1.08 -6.24
C ARG A 291 23.50 0.10 -5.07
N SER A 292 22.51 -0.73 -4.72
CA SER A 292 22.50 -1.59 -3.54
C SER A 292 22.27 -3.08 -3.83
N ARG A 293 21.92 -3.48 -5.06
CA ARG A 293 21.57 -4.88 -5.37
C ARG A 293 22.73 -5.71 -5.91
N ALA A 294 23.85 -5.69 -5.20
CA ALA A 294 24.86 -6.72 -5.36
C ALA A 294 24.46 -7.96 -4.51
N GLY A 295 23.59 -8.82 -5.06
CA GLY A 295 23.47 -10.21 -4.56
C GLY A 295 22.18 -10.68 -3.89
N ALA A 296 20.99 -10.31 -4.41
CA ALA A 296 19.75 -10.98 -3.99
C ALA A 296 19.75 -12.44 -4.53
N THR A 297 19.98 -13.40 -3.64
CA THR A 297 19.78 -14.84 -3.89
C THR A 297 18.33 -15.20 -3.55
N PRO A 298 17.76 -16.30 -4.10
CA PRO A 298 16.44 -16.77 -3.66
C PRO A 298 16.45 -16.95 -2.13
N HIS A 299 15.63 -16.18 -1.43
CA HIS A 299 15.73 -16.04 0.03
C HIS A 299 15.20 -17.30 0.73
N ASP A 300 15.98 -17.78 1.71
CA ASP A 300 15.75 -19.01 2.44
C ASP A 300 14.69 -18.81 3.54
N PHE A 301 13.47 -19.30 3.30
CA PHE A 301 12.35 -19.34 4.26
C PHE A 301 12.77 -19.92 5.62
N ALA A 302 13.82 -20.76 5.66
CA ALA A 302 14.40 -21.30 6.89
C ALA A 302 14.91 -20.23 7.87
N ARG A 303 15.30 -19.03 7.40
CA ARG A 303 15.81 -17.97 8.29
C ARG A 303 14.76 -17.42 9.26
N PHE A 304 13.47 -17.47 8.89
CA PHE A 304 12.38 -17.00 9.77
C PHE A 304 11.78 -18.11 10.62
N THR A 305 11.78 -19.35 10.12
CA THR A 305 11.20 -20.50 10.81
C THR A 305 12.17 -21.16 11.79
N ASN A 306 13.49 -21.07 11.57
CA ASN A 306 14.45 -21.93 12.27
C ASN A 306 15.12 -21.32 13.52
N ARG A 307 14.44 -20.43 14.24
CA ARG A 307 14.91 -19.96 15.57
C ARG A 307 13.97 -20.33 16.73
N ALA A 308 13.04 -21.26 16.52
CA ALA A 308 12.15 -21.79 17.55
C ALA A 308 12.72 -23.02 18.30
N ASN A 309 13.77 -23.67 17.80
CA ASN A 309 14.38 -24.86 18.44
C ASN A 309 15.84 -24.62 18.84
N GLY A 310 16.04 -23.89 19.93
CA GLY A 310 17.33 -23.77 20.63
C GLY A 310 17.39 -24.63 21.89
N THR A 311 17.06 -25.92 21.80
CA THR A 311 17.29 -26.89 22.88
C THR A 311 18.70 -27.45 22.80
N PHE A 312 19.32 -27.54 23.98
CA PHE A 312 20.62 -28.16 24.25
C PHE A 312 20.80 -29.49 23.50
N GLY A 313 21.89 -29.61 22.73
CA GLY A 313 22.23 -30.83 22.01
C GLY A 313 23.75 -30.96 21.84
N ALA A 314 24.32 -31.88 22.62
CA ALA A 314 25.72 -32.25 22.69
C ALA A 314 26.43 -32.37 21.33
N ARG A 315 27.59 -31.71 21.20
CA ARG A 315 28.59 -32.15 20.21
C ARG A 315 29.37 -33.32 20.81
N GLY A 316 28.97 -34.51 20.40
CA GLY A 316 29.74 -35.74 20.54
C GLY A 316 31.05 -35.66 19.74
N ALA A 317 32.07 -36.28 20.33
CA ALA A 317 33.42 -36.37 19.83
C ALA A 317 33.59 -37.39 18.70
N THR A 318 34.62 -37.18 17.87
CA THR A 318 35.42 -38.25 17.28
C THR A 318 36.90 -37.83 17.20
N PRO A 319 37.86 -38.78 17.29
CA PRO A 319 39.20 -38.53 17.80
C PRO A 319 40.24 -38.32 16.68
N ALA A 320 41.30 -37.55 16.98
CA ALA A 320 42.54 -37.58 16.22
C ALA A 320 43.74 -37.56 17.19
N SER A 321 44.60 -38.55 17.03
CA SER A 321 45.80 -38.83 17.80
C SER A 321 46.86 -37.73 17.72
N GLY A 322 47.64 -37.55 18.78
CA GLY A 322 49.06 -37.19 18.62
C GLY A 322 49.68 -36.34 19.72
N ARG A 323 50.53 -37.01 20.52
CA ARG A 323 51.69 -36.51 21.29
C ARG A 323 51.47 -35.74 22.60
N ALA A 324 52.05 -36.34 23.64
CA ALA A 324 52.26 -35.83 24.98
C ALA A 324 53.52 -34.95 25.10
N GLY A 325 53.46 -34.00 26.03
CA GLY A 325 54.60 -33.28 26.63
C GLY A 325 54.10 -32.32 27.72
N PRO A 326 54.79 -32.13 28.86
CA PRO A 326 54.12 -31.94 30.15
C PRO A 326 54.26 -30.56 30.83
N VAL A 327 53.31 -30.28 31.74
CA VAL A 327 53.37 -29.51 33.02
C VAL A 327 53.61 -27.98 32.97
N ALA A 328 52.63 -27.23 33.49
CA ALA A 328 52.83 -26.21 34.54
C ALA A 328 51.48 -25.77 35.17
N GLN A 329 51.35 -26.05 36.46
CA GLN A 329 50.28 -25.63 37.35
C GLN A 329 50.54 -24.20 37.86
N LYS A 330 49.51 -23.34 37.89
CA LYS A 330 49.47 -22.21 38.81
C LYS A 330 48.04 -21.90 39.21
N ASP A 331 47.80 -22.13 40.49
CA ASP A 331 46.65 -21.69 41.26
C ASP A 331 46.59 -20.16 41.34
N ALA A 332 45.38 -19.60 41.25
CA ALA A 332 45.01 -18.41 42.01
C ALA A 332 43.48 -18.26 42.03
N ALA A 333 42.92 -18.50 43.22
CA ALA A 333 41.54 -18.21 43.57
C ALA A 333 41.26 -16.70 43.59
N SER A 334 40.06 -16.30 43.17
CA SER A 334 39.34 -15.21 43.86
C SER A 334 37.83 -15.33 43.62
N THR A 335 37.16 -15.76 44.68
CA THR A 335 35.71 -15.69 44.90
C THR A 335 35.25 -14.24 45.04
N VAL A 336 34.28 -13.81 44.24
CA VAL A 336 33.45 -12.64 44.54
C VAL A 336 32.02 -13.10 44.81
N ARG A 337 31.63 -13.00 46.08
CA ARG A 337 30.25 -13.13 46.56
C ARG A 337 29.47 -11.88 46.15
N VAL A 338 28.32 -12.04 45.49
CA VAL A 338 27.31 -10.97 45.41
C VAL A 338 26.18 -11.34 46.35
N GLY A 339 26.13 -10.61 47.47
CA GLY A 339 25.09 -10.73 48.48
C GLY A 339 23.78 -10.09 48.02
N ARG A 340 22.69 -10.80 48.29
CA ARG A 340 21.31 -10.30 48.32
C ARG A 340 21.17 -9.14 49.30
N THR A 341 20.51 -8.06 48.87
CA THR A 341 19.76 -7.18 49.76
C THR A 341 18.50 -6.66 49.05
N ILE A 342 17.35 -6.94 49.67
CA ILE A 342 16.01 -6.46 49.35
C ILE A 342 15.76 -5.24 50.24
N PRO A 343 15.37 -4.07 49.72
CA PRO A 343 14.75 -3.02 50.51
C PRO A 343 13.22 -3.09 50.43
N LYS A 344 12.60 -2.82 51.58
CA LYS A 344 11.17 -2.96 51.91
C LYS A 344 10.28 -1.88 51.30
N LEU A 345 9.03 -2.31 51.11
CA LEU A 345 7.78 -1.61 50.85
C LEU A 345 7.54 -0.45 51.83
N GLY A 346 7.23 0.74 51.29
CA GLY A 346 6.77 1.92 52.03
C GLY A 346 5.29 2.21 51.73
N THR A 347 4.54 2.45 52.79
CA THR A 347 3.08 2.55 52.95
C THR A 347 2.43 3.76 52.27
N LEU A 348 1.20 3.54 51.77
CA LEU A 348 0.18 4.54 51.39
C LEU A 348 -0.42 5.25 52.63
N PRO A 349 -1.01 6.44 52.45
CA PRO A 349 -2.18 6.85 53.23
C PRO A 349 -3.46 6.87 52.35
N THR A 350 -4.46 6.07 52.76
CA THR A 350 -5.91 6.32 52.57
C THR A 350 -6.35 7.36 53.61
N VAL A 351 -7.28 8.30 53.38
CA VAL A 351 -8.77 8.24 53.38
C VAL A 351 -9.20 9.70 53.03
N ALA A 352 -10.18 10.00 52.17
CA ALA A 352 -11.58 10.12 52.57
C ALA A 352 -12.55 10.29 51.39
N ASP A 353 -13.67 9.61 51.57
CA ASP A 353 -14.93 9.59 50.86
C ASP A 353 -15.74 10.87 51.11
N SER A 354 -16.42 11.38 50.08
CA SER A 354 -17.73 12.07 50.14
C SER A 354 -18.11 12.65 48.77
N GLY A 355 -19.08 12.03 48.10
CA GLY A 355 -20.03 12.77 47.25
C GLY A 355 -21.26 13.16 48.07
N PRO A 356 -22.38 13.53 47.43
CA PRO A 356 -22.54 14.42 46.27
C PRO A 356 -23.41 15.64 46.66
N ASP A 357 -23.35 16.76 45.94
CA ASP A 357 -24.46 17.72 46.00
C ASP A 357 -24.67 18.51 44.71
N ARG A 358 -25.86 18.32 44.15
CA ARG A 358 -26.56 19.24 43.24
C ARG A 358 -26.93 20.49 44.04
N VAL A 359 -27.04 21.66 43.39
CA VAL A 359 -28.23 22.53 43.47
C VAL A 359 -28.08 23.82 42.63
N LYS A 360 -29.06 23.96 41.72
CA LYS A 360 -29.84 25.11 41.25
C LYS A 360 -29.25 26.32 40.52
N ALA A 361 -29.92 26.56 39.40
CA ALA A 361 -30.12 27.80 38.68
C ALA A 361 -30.92 28.86 39.44
N VAL A 362 -30.63 30.14 39.14
CA VAL A 362 -31.48 31.35 39.15
C VAL A 362 -30.76 32.30 38.17
N GLY A 363 -31.30 32.91 37.10
CA GLY A 363 -32.68 33.20 36.72
C GLY A 363 -33.06 34.64 37.05
N SER A 364 -32.69 35.64 36.23
CA SER A 364 -33.51 36.85 35.94
C SER A 364 -32.81 37.88 35.05
N ASP A 365 -33.39 38.06 33.85
CA ASP A 365 -33.39 39.21 32.92
C ASP A 365 -34.07 40.46 33.58
N PRO A 366 -34.42 41.61 32.92
CA PRO A 366 -34.13 42.12 31.56
C PRO A 366 -33.81 43.64 31.47
N GLY A 367 -33.51 44.15 30.25
CA GLY A 367 -33.89 45.54 29.92
C GLY A 367 -33.27 46.24 28.71
N ALA A 368 -34.04 46.30 27.60
CA ALA A 368 -34.09 47.33 26.54
C ALA A 368 -32.87 47.46 25.58
N GLY A 369 -32.98 47.49 24.25
CA GLY A 369 -33.99 47.96 23.28
C GLY A 369 -33.16 48.64 22.16
N ARG A 370 -33.34 48.47 20.86
CA ARG A 370 -34.52 48.68 20.02
C ARG A 370 -34.16 48.29 18.56
N LYS A 371 -35.16 47.70 17.86
CA LYS A 371 -35.70 48.02 16.50
C LYS A 371 -34.73 47.96 15.30
N SER A 372 -35.08 47.47 14.12
CA SER A 372 -36.36 47.11 13.46
C SER A 372 -36.03 46.28 12.20
N ALA A 373 -36.76 45.18 11.93
CA ALA A 373 -37.77 45.02 10.86
C ALA A 373 -37.20 44.89 9.42
N ALA A 374 -37.72 44.07 8.52
CA ALA A 374 -38.68 42.96 8.52
C ALA A 374 -38.77 42.43 7.07
N ALA A 375 -39.24 41.17 6.93
CA ALA A 375 -40.08 40.62 5.84
C ALA A 375 -39.51 40.61 4.39
N SER A 376 -39.76 39.64 3.52
CA SER A 376 -40.56 38.41 3.52
C SER A 376 -40.36 37.71 2.15
N ALA A 377 -40.29 36.37 2.16
CA ALA A 377 -40.64 35.50 1.01
C ALA A 377 -42.18 35.42 0.85
N PRO A 378 -42.81 34.63 -0.05
CA PRO A 378 -42.28 33.67 -1.03
C PRO A 378 -42.97 33.70 -2.42
N GLY A 379 -42.53 32.83 -3.34
CA GLY A 379 -43.24 32.58 -4.61
C GLY A 379 -42.89 31.21 -5.19
N ALA A 380 -43.89 30.34 -5.26
CA ALA A 380 -43.86 29.02 -5.88
C ALA A 380 -43.99 29.12 -7.41
N GLY A 381 -43.38 28.17 -8.13
CA GLY A 381 -43.55 27.99 -9.58
C GLY A 381 -43.36 26.53 -9.94
N SER A 382 -44.47 25.87 -10.25
CA SER A 382 -44.59 24.53 -10.80
C SER A 382 -44.28 24.50 -12.30
N THR A 383 -43.57 23.48 -12.79
CA THR A 383 -43.66 23.07 -14.22
C THR A 383 -43.32 21.59 -14.43
N HIS A 384 -44.37 20.83 -14.72
CA HIS A 384 -44.54 19.75 -15.69
C HIS A 384 -43.44 18.72 -16.00
N LEU A 385 -43.81 17.45 -15.74
CA LEU A 385 -43.40 16.23 -16.43
C LEU A 385 -43.54 16.36 -17.95
N ILE A 386 -42.49 16.00 -18.69
CA ILE A 386 -42.55 15.68 -20.12
C ILE A 386 -42.19 14.19 -20.25
N VAL A 387 -43.03 13.50 -21.00
CA VAL A 387 -43.04 12.07 -21.29
C VAL A 387 -42.22 11.83 -22.55
N ASP A 388 -41.54 10.68 -22.60
CA ASP A 388 -40.76 10.15 -23.73
C ASP A 388 -41.49 10.23 -25.08
N GLU A 389 -40.77 10.70 -26.11
CA GLU A 389 -40.93 10.22 -27.49
C GLU A 389 -39.55 9.91 -28.11
N PRO A 390 -39.43 8.83 -28.90
CA PRO A 390 -38.15 8.33 -29.39
C PRO A 390 -37.61 9.14 -30.59
N MET A 391 -36.29 9.26 -30.63
CA MET A 391 -35.53 9.85 -31.74
C MET A 391 -35.67 8.99 -33.02
N PRO A 392 -35.90 9.59 -34.22
CA PRO A 392 -35.98 8.81 -35.45
C PRO A 392 -34.59 8.36 -35.91
N LEU A 393 -34.46 7.08 -36.24
CA LEU A 393 -33.30 6.55 -36.99
C LEU A 393 -33.32 7.16 -38.40
N PRO A 394 -32.16 7.52 -38.99
CA PRO A 394 -32.11 7.85 -40.41
C PRO A 394 -32.30 6.57 -41.24
N GLU A 395 -33.37 6.55 -42.04
CA GLU A 395 -33.53 5.64 -43.18
C GLU A 395 -32.60 6.07 -44.34
N ASP A 396 -32.15 5.07 -45.11
CA ASP A 396 -31.48 5.16 -46.41
C ASP A 396 -30.07 5.79 -46.48
N VAL A 397 -29.06 4.91 -46.35
CA VAL A 397 -27.89 4.98 -47.24
C VAL A 397 -27.86 3.69 -48.04
N GLY A 398 -28.62 3.68 -49.14
CA GLY A 398 -28.44 2.73 -50.22
C GLY A 398 -27.14 3.01 -51.00
N ASP A 399 -26.51 1.91 -51.39
CA ASP A 399 -25.60 1.71 -52.51
C ASP A 399 -24.16 2.28 -52.53
N ASP A 400 -23.26 1.33 -52.81
CA ASP A 400 -22.12 1.45 -53.73
C ASP A 400 -20.78 2.05 -53.28
N ARG A 401 -20.27 1.70 -52.10
CA ARG A 401 -18.84 1.96 -51.78
C ARG A 401 -18.05 0.84 -51.10
N TRP A 402 -18.33 -0.42 -51.46
CA TRP A 402 -17.50 -1.57 -51.08
C TRP A 402 -17.22 -2.54 -52.24
N GLY A 403 -17.08 -2.00 -53.45
CA GLY A 403 -16.38 -2.70 -54.52
C GLY A 403 -14.87 -2.65 -54.26
N ASP A 404 -14.22 -3.82 -54.25
CA ASP A 404 -12.76 -4.05 -54.23
C ASP A 404 -12.06 -4.10 -52.86
N LEU A 405 -12.48 -5.00 -51.98
CA LEU A 405 -11.55 -5.64 -51.04
C LEU A 405 -11.27 -7.08 -51.49
N GLU A 406 -10.12 -7.26 -52.13
CA GLU A 406 -9.55 -8.57 -52.46
C GLU A 406 -9.44 -9.43 -51.18
N THR A 407 -10.14 -10.57 -51.17
CA THR A 407 -10.04 -11.52 -50.08
C THR A 407 -8.68 -12.23 -50.15
N PRO A 408 -7.87 -12.24 -49.08
CA PRO A 408 -6.56 -12.90 -49.10
C PRO A 408 -6.65 -14.41 -49.37
N ALA A 409 -5.72 -14.92 -50.19
CA ALA A 409 -5.72 -16.28 -50.75
C ALA A 409 -5.73 -17.44 -49.72
N TYR A 410 -5.55 -17.19 -48.42
CA TYR A 410 -5.54 -18.24 -47.40
C TYR A 410 -6.94 -18.68 -46.93
N LEU A 411 -8.01 -17.96 -47.30
CA LEU A 411 -9.41 -18.31 -46.98
C LEU A 411 -10.06 -19.29 -47.98
N HIS A 412 -9.34 -19.69 -49.04
CA HIS A 412 -9.79 -20.77 -49.93
C HIS A 412 -9.22 -22.13 -49.49
N ARG A 413 -9.91 -22.81 -48.57
CA ARG A 413 -9.85 -24.28 -48.47
C ARG A 413 -11.22 -24.88 -48.73
N ARG A 414 -11.37 -25.51 -49.90
CA ARG A 414 -12.42 -26.49 -50.20
C ARG A 414 -12.04 -27.83 -49.57
N ARG A 415 -12.85 -28.35 -48.65
CA ARG A 415 -13.91 -29.34 -48.92
C ARG A 415 -14.66 -29.70 -47.66
#